data_AF-A0A7S0RRJ0-F1
#
_entry.id   AF-A0A7S0RRJ0-F1
#
_cell.length_a   1.000
_cell.length_b   1.000
_cell.length_c   1.000
_cell.angle_alpha   90.00
_cell.angle_beta   90.00
_cell.angle_gamma   90.00
#
_symmetry.space_group_name_H-M   'P 1'
#
loop_
_entity.id
_entity.type
_entity.pdbx_description
1 polymer ?
#
loop_
_entity_poly.entity_id
_entity_poly.type
_entity_poly.pdbx_seq_one_letter_code
_entity_poly.pdbx_strand_id
1 'polypeptide(L)'
;MWMDGDAAIIDHSIDLRFVIAASPPSANMLISEDAWQTVGEGSSNTGVFLARVNDFSRNLMEAWYRAAEQPDLAKHKKDHPWEQGVFNKGMWGRYETIHRFPFCWLFG
;
A
#
# COMPACT_ATOMS: atom_id res chain seq x y z
N MET A 1 -0.94 8.73 6.50
CA MET A 1 -0.86 7.31 6.91
C MET A 1 -2.26 6.74 6.87
N TRP A 2 -2.40 5.55 6.31
CA TRP A 2 -3.63 4.77 6.35
C TRP A 2 -3.38 3.50 7.16
N MET A 3 -4.36 3.12 7.97
CA MET A 3 -4.43 1.86 8.69
C MET A 3 -5.88 1.37 8.66
N ASP A 4 -6.08 0.12 8.27
CA ASP A 4 -7.36 -0.55 8.45
C ASP A 4 -7.69 -0.67 9.94
N GLY A 5 -8.99 -0.80 10.25
CA GLY A 5 -9.47 -0.81 11.64
C GLY A 5 -9.03 -2.04 12.44
N ASP A 6 -8.58 -3.09 11.76
CA ASP A 6 -8.05 -4.34 12.30
C ASP A 6 -6.51 -4.39 12.32
N ALA A 7 -5.82 -3.35 11.83
CA ALA A 7 -4.37 -3.27 11.85
C ALA A 7 -3.86 -2.71 13.19
N ALA A 8 -2.81 -3.34 13.75
CA ALA A 8 -2.17 -2.90 14.99
C ALA A 8 -0.64 -2.77 14.87
N ILE A 9 -0.07 -1.72 15.49
CA ILE A 9 1.37 -1.64 15.77
C ILE A 9 1.66 -2.56 16.95
N ILE A 10 2.45 -3.60 16.74
CA ILE A 10 2.81 -4.56 17.80
C ILE A 10 4.24 -4.36 18.32
N ASP A 11 5.13 -3.83 17.48
CA ASP A 11 6.50 -3.49 17.85
C ASP A 11 6.62 -1.97 18.02
N HIS A 12 6.73 -1.54 19.27
CA HIS A 12 6.92 -0.14 19.63
C HIS A 12 8.40 0.23 19.84
N SER A 13 9.33 -0.72 19.64
CA SER A 13 10.77 -0.49 19.83
C SER A 13 11.41 0.29 18.68
N ILE A 14 10.76 0.32 17.52
CA ILE A 14 11.22 1.02 16.32
C ILE A 14 10.34 2.24 16.06
N ASP A 15 10.97 3.41 16.01
CA ASP A 15 10.30 4.65 15.64
C ASP A 15 10.03 4.68 14.12
N LEU A 16 8.80 5.04 13.73
CA LEU A 16 8.39 5.22 12.34
C LEU A 16 9.33 6.16 11.56
N ARG A 17 9.94 7.15 12.23
CA ARG A 17 10.91 8.07 11.64
C ARG A 17 12.14 7.33 11.10
N PHE A 18 12.59 6.25 11.74
CA PHE A 18 13.70 5.45 11.24
C PHE A 18 13.33 4.67 9.99
N VAL A 19 12.09 4.16 9.92
CA VAL A 19 11.57 3.49 8.71
C VAL A 19 11.53 4.46 7.54
N ILE A 20 11.03 5.68 7.77
CA ILE A 20 10.98 6.72 6.73
C ILE A 20 12.40 7.12 6.31
N ALA A 21 13.32 7.32 7.25
CA ALA A 21 14.70 7.71 6.96
C ALA A 21 15.49 6.62 6.21
N ALA A 22 15.18 5.34 6.44
CA ALA A 22 15.80 4.22 5.74
C ALA A 22 15.23 3.99 4.32
N SER A 23 14.08 4.58 4.00
CA SER A 23 13.46 4.44 2.68
C SER A 23 14.19 5.24 1.60
N PRO A 24 14.12 4.81 0.32
CA PRO A 24 14.68 5.59 -0.79
C PRO A 24 14.14 7.03 -0.79
N PRO A 25 14.97 8.06 -1.07
CA PRO A 25 14.51 9.44 -1.10
C PRO A 25 13.38 9.70 -2.10
N SER A 26 13.30 8.89 -3.15
CA SER A 26 12.26 8.87 -4.20
C SER A 26 10.95 8.22 -3.75
N ALA A 27 10.92 7.52 -2.61
CA ALA A 27 9.75 6.83 -2.12
C ALA A 27 8.66 7.84 -1.75
N ASN A 28 7.59 7.87 -2.55
CA ASN A 28 6.41 8.68 -2.30
C ASN A 28 5.35 7.89 -1.54
N MET A 29 5.39 6.56 -1.63
CA MET A 29 4.54 5.66 -0.87
C MET A 29 5.37 4.51 -0.31
N LEU A 30 5.22 4.23 0.99
CA LEU A 30 5.68 3.01 1.63
C LEU A 30 4.45 2.16 1.92
N ILE A 31 4.42 0.96 1.36
CA ILE A 31 3.31 0.02 1.52
C ILE A 31 3.79 -1.22 2.26
N SER A 32 2.95 -1.77 3.14
CA SER A 32 3.30 -2.96 3.89
C SER A 32 3.66 -4.09 2.92
N GLU A 33 4.76 -4.78 3.22
CA GLU A 33 4.95 -6.13 2.69
C GLU A 33 3.84 -7.04 3.26
N ASP A 34 3.41 -8.01 2.47
CA ASP A 34 2.28 -8.85 2.85
C ASP A 34 2.68 -9.73 4.05
N ALA A 35 1.93 -9.64 5.16
CA ALA A 35 2.01 -10.62 6.23
C ALA A 35 1.28 -11.92 5.84
N TRP A 36 0.41 -11.86 4.82
CA TRP A 36 -0.42 -12.96 4.35
C TRP A 36 0.15 -13.53 3.06
N GLN A 37 0.96 -14.58 3.14
CA GLN A 37 1.46 -15.34 1.98
C GLN A 37 0.34 -15.91 1.07
N THR A 38 -0.94 -15.74 1.42
CA THR A 38 -2.09 -16.29 0.70
C THR A 38 -2.49 -15.54 -0.56
N VAL A 39 -2.04 -14.29 -0.78
CA VAL A 39 -2.39 -13.50 -1.99
C VAL A 39 -1.24 -13.49 -3.02
N GLY A 40 -0.57 -14.63 -3.20
CA GLY A 40 0.42 -14.85 -4.26
C GLY A 40 1.72 -14.05 -4.10
N GLU A 41 2.84 -14.68 -4.43
CA GLU A 41 4.15 -14.02 -4.43
C GLU A 41 4.12 -12.74 -5.30
N GLY A 42 4.44 -11.60 -4.70
CA GLY A 42 4.61 -10.34 -5.43
C GLY A 42 3.49 -9.31 -5.32
N SER A 43 2.41 -9.56 -4.57
CA SER A 43 1.39 -8.54 -4.26
C SER A 43 1.79 -7.64 -3.08
N SER A 44 1.06 -6.55 -2.87
CA SER A 44 1.19 -5.64 -1.72
C SER A 44 -0.13 -5.55 -0.96
N ASN A 45 -0.03 -5.39 0.35
CA ASN A 45 -1.17 -5.26 1.23
C ASN A 45 -1.48 -3.77 1.44
N THR A 46 -2.69 -3.34 1.06
CA THR A 46 -3.08 -1.93 1.16
C THR A 46 -3.67 -1.54 2.51
N GLY A 47 -3.78 -2.48 3.45
CA GLY A 47 -4.35 -2.21 4.77
C GLY A 47 -3.48 -1.32 5.66
N VAL A 48 -2.17 -1.22 5.37
CA VAL A 48 -1.31 -0.20 5.98
C VAL A 48 -0.37 0.41 4.95
N PHE A 49 -0.38 1.74 4.84
CA PHE A 49 0.58 2.47 4.03
C PHE A 49 0.87 3.90 4.53
N LEU A 50 2.03 4.41 4.12
CA LEU A 50 2.48 5.77 4.33
C LEU A 50 2.61 6.43 2.95
N ALA A 51 2.04 7.61 2.78
CA ALA A 51 2.24 8.42 1.58
C ALA A 51 2.81 9.78 2.00
N ARG A 52 3.77 10.30 1.23
CA ARG A 52 4.30 11.65 1.45
C ARG A 52 3.22 12.69 1.18
N VAL A 53 3.33 13.83 1.85
CA VAL A 53 2.43 14.96 1.58
C VAL A 53 3.01 15.79 0.45
N ASN A 54 2.80 15.35 -0.79
CA ASN A 54 3.23 16.07 -2.00
C ASN A 54 2.31 15.79 -3.19
N ASP A 55 2.51 16.53 -4.28
CA ASP A 55 1.66 16.44 -5.46
C ASP A 55 1.70 15.05 -6.11
N PHE A 56 2.87 14.41 -6.12
CA PHE A 56 3.00 13.05 -6.64
C PHE A 56 2.08 12.09 -5.90
N SER A 57 2.12 12.10 -4.57
CA SER A 57 1.33 11.17 -3.74
C SER A 57 -0.17 11.47 -3.86
N ARG A 58 -0.56 12.75 -3.98
CA ARG A 58 -1.95 13.12 -4.27
C ARG A 58 -2.41 12.56 -5.62
N ASN A 59 -1.62 12.77 -6.66
CA ASN A 59 -1.89 12.25 -8.01
C ASN A 59 -1.93 10.72 -8.03
N LEU A 60 -1.08 10.05 -7.24
CA LEU A 60 -1.09 8.60 -7.08
C LEU A 60 -2.40 8.11 -6.45
N MET A 61 -2.85 8.74 -5.36
CA MET A 61 -4.11 8.39 -4.70
C MET A 61 -5.32 8.66 -5.60
N GLU A 62 -5.33 9.76 -6.34
CA GLU A 62 -6.35 10.06 -7.33
C GLU A 62 -6.35 9.05 -8.49
N ALA A 63 -5.18 8.67 -8.98
CA ALA A 63 -5.03 7.65 -10.02
C ALA A 63 -5.55 6.30 -9.54
N TRP A 64 -5.26 5.91 -8.30
CA TRP A 64 -5.80 4.69 -7.69
C TRP A 64 -7.33 4.74 -7.56
N TYR A 65 -7.88 5.85 -7.06
CA TYR A 65 -9.33 6.04 -6.97
C TYR A 65 -10.00 5.92 -8.36
N ARG A 66 -9.46 6.61 -9.37
CA ARG A 66 -9.96 6.55 -10.76
C ARG A 66 -9.75 5.19 -11.41
N ALA A 67 -8.70 4.45 -11.04
CA ALA A 67 -8.47 3.10 -11.54
C ALA A 67 -9.65 2.18 -11.18
N ALA A 68 -10.28 2.39 -10.02
CA ALA A 68 -11.47 1.63 -9.63
C ALA A 68 -12.72 1.93 -10.49
N GLU A 69 -12.71 2.99 -11.30
CA GLU A 69 -13.78 3.36 -12.24
C GLU A 69 -13.57 2.78 -13.64
N GLN A 70 -12.35 2.29 -13.94
CA GLN A 70 -12.03 1.70 -15.26
C GLN A 70 -12.67 0.31 -15.39
N PRO A 71 -13.36 -0.03 -16.49
CA PRO A 71 -14.11 -1.29 -16.58
C PRO A 71 -13.31 -2.57 -16.33
N ASP A 72 -12.05 -2.60 -16.75
CA ASP A 72 -11.15 -3.74 -16.60
C ASP A 72 -10.66 -3.92 -15.15
N LEU A 73 -10.56 -2.83 -14.39
CA LEU A 73 -10.10 -2.84 -13.00
C LEU A 73 -11.25 -2.81 -11.99
N ALA A 74 -12.39 -2.21 -12.33
CA ALA A 74 -13.57 -2.09 -11.48
C ALA A 74 -14.12 -3.45 -11.02
N LYS A 75 -13.95 -4.51 -11.82
CA LYS A 75 -14.30 -5.88 -11.42
C LYS A 75 -13.55 -6.31 -10.16
N HIS A 76 -12.28 -5.90 -10.03
CA HIS A 76 -11.45 -6.22 -8.88
C HIS A 76 -11.87 -5.48 -7.62
N LYS A 77 -12.66 -4.40 -7.72
CA LYS A 77 -13.27 -3.74 -6.55
C LYS A 77 -14.49 -4.52 -6.02
N LYS A 78 -15.08 -5.42 -6.80
CA LYS A 78 -16.23 -6.26 -6.37
C LYS A 78 -15.79 -7.62 -5.85
N ASP A 79 -14.72 -8.15 -6.42
CA ASP A 79 -14.13 -9.43 -6.02
C ASP A 79 -13.06 -9.21 -4.95
N HIS A 80 -13.01 -10.06 -3.92
CA HIS A 80 -11.91 -10.03 -2.96
C HIS A 80 -10.55 -10.07 -3.69
N PRO A 81 -9.57 -9.20 -3.37
CA PRO A 81 -9.47 -8.33 -2.19
C PRO A 81 -9.89 -6.85 -2.43
N TRP A 82 -10.90 -6.59 -3.26
CA TRP A 82 -11.51 -5.27 -3.46
C TRP A 82 -10.51 -4.18 -3.88
N GLU A 83 -10.36 -3.12 -3.09
CA GLU A 83 -9.47 -1.99 -3.41
C GLU A 83 -8.00 -2.40 -3.50
N GLN A 84 -7.57 -3.40 -2.72
CA GLN A 84 -6.25 -4.01 -2.84
C GLN A 84 -6.06 -4.68 -4.21
N GLY A 85 -7.11 -5.28 -4.77
CA GLY A 85 -7.08 -5.89 -6.10
C GLY A 85 -6.86 -4.83 -7.18
N VAL A 86 -7.55 -3.70 -7.09
CA VAL A 86 -7.36 -2.54 -7.97
C VAL A 86 -5.93 -2.00 -7.84
N PHE A 87 -5.42 -1.85 -6.62
CA PHE A 87 -4.06 -1.38 -6.39
C PHE A 87 -3.02 -2.29 -7.04
N ASN A 88 -3.10 -3.60 -6.79
CA ASN A 88 -2.10 -4.54 -7.28
C ASN A 88 -2.13 -4.71 -8.81
N LYS A 89 -3.28 -4.52 -9.46
CA LYS A 89 -3.42 -4.62 -10.93
C LYS A 89 -3.17 -3.30 -11.65
N GLY A 90 -3.51 -2.19 -11.02
CA GLY A 90 -3.50 -0.84 -11.61
C GLY A 90 -2.32 0.03 -11.21
N MET A 91 -1.70 -0.21 -10.05
CA MET A 91 -0.72 0.71 -9.45
C MET A 91 0.62 0.01 -9.18
N TRP A 92 0.59 -1.15 -8.53
CA TRP A 92 1.79 -1.87 -8.14
C TRP A 92 2.67 -2.22 -9.35
N GLY A 93 3.98 -1.96 -9.24
CA GLY A 93 4.94 -2.16 -10.32
C GLY A 93 4.88 -1.13 -11.46
N ARG A 94 3.90 -0.21 -11.50
CA ARG A 94 3.83 0.87 -12.49
C ARG A 94 4.48 2.17 -12.02
N TYR A 95 4.67 2.33 -10.71
CA TYR A 95 5.26 3.50 -10.09
C TYR A 95 6.50 3.06 -9.31
N GLU A 96 7.68 3.48 -9.78
CA GLU A 96 8.97 3.20 -9.14
C GLU A 96 9.12 3.85 -7.75
N THR A 97 8.19 4.74 -7.40
CA THR A 97 8.17 5.50 -6.15
C THR A 97 7.34 4.83 -5.04
N ILE A 98 6.76 3.66 -5.31
CA ILE A 98 6.09 2.82 -4.32
C ILE A 98 7.08 1.76 -3.87
N HIS A 99 7.36 1.70 -2.57
CA HIS A 99 8.31 0.73 -2.01
C HIS A 99 7.67 -0.05 -0.88
N ARG A 100 8.10 -1.32 -0.74
CA ARG A 100 7.76 -2.11 0.44
C ARG A 100 8.53 -1.62 1.65
N PHE A 101 7.93 -1.76 2.82
CA PHE A 101 8.66 -1.68 4.08
C PHE A 101 8.39 -2.93 4.92
N PRO A 102 9.42 -3.50 5.58
CA PRO A 102 9.40 -4.87 6.14
C PRO A 102 8.68 -4.95 7.50
N PHE A 103 7.70 -4.09 7.78
CA PHE A 103 7.08 -4.02 9.09
C PHE A 103 5.91 -4.99 9.21
N CYS A 104 5.91 -5.77 10.29
CA CYS A 104 4.81 -6.65 10.62
C CYS A 104 3.65 -5.85 11.23
N TRP A 105 2.55 -5.78 10.49
CA TRP A 105 1.24 -5.42 11.03
C TRP A 105 0.47 -6.73 11.21
N LEU A 106 -0.03 -6.99 12.41
CA LEU A 106 -0.98 -8.08 12.59
C LEU A 106 -2.37 -7.58 12.22
N PHE A 107 -3.05 -8.34 11.36
CA PHE A 107 -4.48 -8.23 11.11
C PHE A 107 -5.16 -9.29 12.00
N GLY A 108 -6.09 -8.85 12.85
CA GLY A 108 -6.78 -9.68 13.84
C GLY A 108 -8.07 -10.31 13.35
#